data_AF-A0A9W5VMA5-F1
#
_entry.id   AF-A0A9W5VMA5-F1
#
_cell.length_a   1.000
_cell.length_b   1.000
_cell.length_c   1.000
_cell.angle_alpha   90.00
_cell.angle_beta   90.00
_cell.angle_gamma   90.00
#
_symmetry.space_group_name_H-M   'P 1'
#
loop_
_entity.id
_entity.type
_entity.pdbx_description
1 polymer ?
#
loop_
_entity_poly.entity_id
_entity_poly.type
_entity_poly.pdbx_seq_one_letter_code
_entity_poly.pdbx_strand_id
1 'polypeptide(L)'
;MQFKRLKGRMGYRKLYRYLVNKNVMVSLFQVRQALCEAGLKSKVVTYYKKRKHEHHTFPNVLERSLKPGKKDVPTVVCDITEFRLINGMKVYFCAALDISTRRVLGYSLDTHQDAQLVKDTIQRSVAKFLEPIYNLEKRHEENYQWDILKENSLKKTLFW
;
A
#
# COMPACT_ATOMS: atom_id res chain seq x y z
N MET A 1 -18.16 -13.64 26.48
CA MET A 1 -17.59 -12.71 27.48
C MET A 1 -16.32 -11.97 27.03
N GLN A 2 -15.42 -12.58 26.23
CA GLN A 2 -14.10 -11.99 25.92
C GLN A 2 -14.14 -10.77 24.97
N PHE A 3 -15.10 -10.72 24.04
CA PHE A 3 -15.30 -9.58 23.14
C PHE A 3 -15.59 -8.26 23.90
N LYS A 4 -16.42 -8.32 24.95
CA LYS A 4 -16.72 -7.16 25.81
C LYS A 4 -15.49 -6.71 26.61
N ARG A 5 -14.68 -7.66 27.14
CA ARG A 5 -13.39 -7.35 27.80
C ARG A 5 -12.41 -6.63 26.87
N LEU A 6 -12.45 -6.93 25.58
CA LEU A 6 -11.63 -6.28 24.54
C LEU A 6 -12.27 -5.00 23.97
N LYS A 7 -13.24 -4.41 24.69
CA LYS A 7 -13.96 -3.17 24.34
C LYS A 7 -14.65 -3.23 22.97
N GLY A 8 -14.92 -4.44 22.46
CA GLY A 8 -15.52 -4.67 21.15
C GLY A 8 -14.68 -4.21 19.95
N ARG A 9 -13.36 -3.98 20.11
CA ARG A 9 -12.50 -3.42 19.04
C ARG A 9 -11.92 -4.47 18.09
N MET A 10 -11.94 -5.74 18.50
CA MET A 10 -11.36 -6.83 17.71
C MET A 10 -12.43 -7.48 16.82
N GLY A 11 -12.24 -7.41 15.51
CA GLY A 11 -12.97 -8.27 14.57
C GLY A 11 -12.55 -9.73 14.68
N TYR A 12 -13.32 -10.61 14.02
CA TYR A 12 -13.18 -12.07 14.12
C TYR A 12 -11.75 -12.58 13.88
N ARG A 13 -11.00 -11.99 12.92
CA ARG A 13 -9.59 -12.36 12.66
C ARG A 13 -8.65 -12.07 13.84
N LYS A 14 -8.77 -10.89 14.46
CA LYS A 14 -7.96 -10.52 15.62
C LYS A 14 -8.35 -11.33 16.85
N LEU A 15 -9.64 -11.57 17.03
CA LEU A 15 -10.16 -12.39 18.12
C LEU A 15 -9.70 -13.85 18.00
N TYR A 16 -9.71 -14.41 16.79
CA TYR A 16 -9.17 -15.74 16.50
C TYR A 16 -7.69 -15.86 16.90
N ARG A 17 -6.83 -14.93 16.45
CA ARG A 17 -5.40 -14.93 16.83
C ARG A 17 -5.21 -14.82 18.34
N TYR A 18 -5.99 -13.96 19.00
CA TYR A 18 -5.94 -13.82 20.46
C TYR A 18 -6.32 -15.12 21.18
N LEU A 19 -7.33 -15.84 20.70
CA LEU A 19 -7.78 -17.11 21.28
C LEU A 19 -6.74 -18.22 21.08
N VAL A 20 -6.16 -18.34 19.88
CA VAL A 20 -5.07 -19.28 19.59
C VAL A 20 -3.86 -19.00 20.48
N ASN A 21 -3.47 -17.74 20.65
CA ASN A 21 -2.36 -17.35 21.55
C ASN A 21 -2.65 -17.63 23.03
N LYS A 22 -3.90 -17.91 23.39
CA LYS A 22 -4.32 -18.34 24.73
C LYS A 22 -4.52 -19.86 24.82
N ASN A 23 -4.02 -20.62 23.85
CA ASN A 23 -4.17 -22.06 23.72
C ASN A 23 -5.62 -22.53 23.64
N VAL A 24 -6.51 -21.71 23.07
CA VAL A 24 -7.90 -22.09 22.83
C VAL A 24 -8.01 -22.71 21.43
N MET A 25 -8.48 -23.95 21.36
CA MET A 25 -8.75 -24.62 20.08
C MET A 25 -10.06 -24.13 19.47
N VAL A 26 -9.96 -23.20 18.51
CA VAL A 26 -11.08 -22.69 17.72
C VAL A 26 -10.64 -22.49 16.28
N SER A 27 -11.57 -22.64 15.33
CA SER A 27 -11.34 -22.26 13.94
C SER A 27 -11.72 -20.80 13.69
N LEU A 28 -11.17 -20.21 12.63
CA LEU A 28 -11.55 -18.86 12.22
C LEU A 28 -13.05 -18.76 11.88
N PHE A 29 -13.62 -19.82 11.32
CA PHE A 29 -15.04 -19.91 10.99
C PHE A 29 -15.91 -19.89 12.24
N GLN A 30 -15.56 -20.70 13.26
CA GLN A 30 -16.29 -20.73 14.54
C GLN A 30 -16.30 -19.35 15.21
N VAL A 31 -15.17 -18.63 15.22
CA VAL A 31 -15.10 -17.28 15.80
C VAL A 31 -15.97 -16.29 15.02
N ARG A 32 -16.01 -16.39 13.69
CA ARG A 32 -16.87 -15.55 12.84
C ARG A 32 -18.34 -15.85 13.08
N GLN A 33 -18.72 -17.12 13.09
CA GLN A 33 -20.10 -17.56 13.29
C GLN A 33 -20.60 -17.14 14.67
N ALA A 34 -19.82 -17.37 15.73
CA ALA A 34 -20.18 -16.95 17.08
C ALA A 34 -20.39 -15.44 17.22
N LEU A 35 -19.57 -14.61 16.54
CA LEU A 35 -19.78 -13.16 16.50
C LEU A 35 -21.05 -12.78 15.73
N CYS A 36 -21.36 -13.50 14.64
CA CYS A 36 -22.55 -13.28 13.83
C CYS A 36 -23.83 -13.62 14.59
N GLU A 37 -23.89 -14.80 15.20
CA GLU A 37 -25.01 -15.27 16.01
C GLU A 37 -25.25 -14.38 17.23
N ALA A 38 -24.18 -13.87 17.84
CA ALA A 38 -24.27 -12.94 18.96
C ALA A 38 -24.57 -11.47 18.55
N GLY A 39 -24.70 -11.17 17.24
CA GLY A 39 -24.90 -9.81 16.74
C GLY A 39 -23.74 -8.84 17.02
N LEU A 40 -22.54 -9.36 17.29
CA LEU A 40 -21.37 -8.59 17.71
C LEU A 40 -20.54 -8.15 16.51
N LYS A 41 -20.45 -6.83 16.28
CA LYS A 41 -19.60 -6.22 15.25
C LYS A 41 -18.45 -5.43 15.85
N SER A 42 -17.29 -5.53 15.21
CA SER A 42 -16.09 -4.79 15.62
C SER A 42 -16.34 -3.28 15.59
N LYS A 43 -16.13 -2.60 16.71
CA LYS A 43 -16.07 -1.14 16.78
C LYS A 43 -14.73 -0.69 16.18
N VAL A 44 -14.78 -0.28 14.91
CA VAL A 44 -13.66 0.40 14.27
C VAL A 44 -13.81 1.89 14.59
N VAL A 45 -12.96 2.39 15.49
CA VAL A 45 -12.84 3.85 15.70
C VAL A 45 -11.77 4.34 14.76
N THR A 46 -12.15 4.96 13.65
CA THR A 46 -11.25 5.74 12.82
C THR A 46 -10.99 7.07 13.53
N TYR A 47 -9.86 7.17 14.22
CA TYR A 47 -9.36 8.48 14.65
C TYR A 47 -8.93 9.26 13.41
N TYR A 48 -9.82 10.09 12.88
CA TYR A 48 -9.42 11.09 11.90
C TYR A 48 -8.79 12.26 12.67
N LYS A 49 -7.47 12.38 12.62
CA LYS A 49 -6.78 13.55 13.15
C LYS A 49 -7.11 14.72 12.22
N LYS A 50 -8.10 15.55 12.60
CA LYS A 50 -8.48 16.75 11.84
C LYS A 50 -7.22 17.60 11.67
N ARG A 51 -6.81 17.87 10.42
CA ARG A 51 -5.64 18.72 10.15
C ARG A 51 -5.94 20.13 10.67
N LYS A 52 -5.01 20.71 11.43
CA LYS A 52 -5.18 22.02 12.08
C LYS A 52 -5.04 23.21 11.11
N HIS A 53 -4.43 23.00 9.95
CA HIS A 53 -4.15 24.04 8.96
C HIS A 53 -4.44 23.53 7.56
N GLU A 54 -5.00 24.41 6.73
CA GLU A 54 -5.01 24.23 5.28
C GLU A 54 -3.59 24.40 4.74
N HIS A 55 -3.15 23.44 3.93
CA HIS A 55 -1.89 23.59 3.20
C HIS A 55 -2.17 24.34 1.90
N HIS A 56 -1.17 25.07 1.39
CA HIS A 56 -1.24 25.56 0.01
C HIS A 56 -1.48 24.38 -0.92
N THR A 57 -2.60 24.40 -1.63
CA THR A 57 -2.96 23.40 -2.62
C THR A 57 -2.73 23.99 -4.00
N PHE A 58 -2.17 23.19 -4.89
CA PHE A 58 -2.13 23.53 -6.30
C PHE A 58 -3.53 23.36 -6.90
N PRO A 59 -3.89 24.13 -7.94
CA PRO A 59 -5.13 23.92 -8.67
C PRO A 59 -5.28 22.45 -9.07
N ASN A 60 -6.42 21.84 -8.79
CA ASN A 60 -6.69 20.46 -9.15
C ASN A 60 -7.05 20.37 -10.65
N VAL A 61 -6.04 20.48 -11.51
CA VAL A 61 -6.19 20.42 -12.98
C VAL A 61 -6.87 19.13 -13.45
N LEU A 62 -6.74 18.04 -12.68
CA LEU A 62 -7.29 16.75 -13.03
C LEU A 62 -8.78 16.62 -12.67
N GLU A 63 -9.31 17.45 -11.75
CA GLU A 63 -10.68 17.39 -11.23
C GLU A 63 -11.11 15.97 -10.79
N ARG A 64 -10.16 15.16 -10.31
CA ARG A 64 -10.37 13.71 -10.01
C ARG A 64 -10.91 12.88 -11.18
N SER A 65 -10.71 13.33 -12.42
CA SER A 65 -11.03 12.58 -13.64
C SER A 65 -10.01 11.48 -13.91
N LEU A 66 -10.11 10.40 -13.12
CA LEU A 66 -9.26 9.20 -13.18
C LEU A 66 -9.81 8.13 -14.12
N LYS A 67 -10.70 8.49 -15.05
CA LYS A 67 -11.36 7.53 -15.93
C LYS A 67 -10.32 6.78 -16.78
N PRO A 68 -10.36 5.44 -16.81
CA PRO A 68 -9.54 4.65 -17.72
C PRO A 68 -9.84 5.00 -19.18
N GLY A 69 -8.81 5.20 -19.98
CA GLY A 69 -8.93 5.56 -21.40
C GLY A 69 -7.60 6.05 -21.95
N LYS A 70 -7.38 5.87 -23.26
CA LYS A 70 -6.15 6.31 -23.94
C LYS A 70 -6.19 7.84 -24.01
N LYS A 71 -5.45 8.50 -23.10
CA LYS A 71 -5.16 9.93 -23.19
C LYS A 71 -3.84 10.10 -23.95
N ASP A 72 -3.72 11.16 -24.74
CA ASP A 72 -2.47 11.48 -25.44
C ASP A 72 -1.33 11.79 -24.46
N VAL A 73 -1.69 12.29 -23.27
CA VAL A 73 -0.77 12.53 -22.16
C VAL A 73 -1.11 11.60 -20.99
N PRO A 74 -0.15 10.78 -20.53
CA PRO A 74 -0.36 9.89 -19.38
C PRO A 74 -0.56 10.68 -18.10
N THR A 75 -1.53 10.26 -17.28
CA THR A 75 -1.74 10.84 -15.94
C THR A 75 -0.93 10.02 -14.94
N VAL A 76 0.17 10.58 -14.44
CA VAL A 76 1.14 9.87 -13.60
C VAL A 76 0.92 10.19 -12.13
N VAL A 77 0.93 9.15 -11.28
CA VAL A 77 0.99 9.27 -9.82
C VAL A 77 2.26 8.61 -9.30
N CYS A 78 2.82 9.18 -8.24
CA CYS A 78 3.95 8.59 -7.54
C CYS A 78 3.56 8.27 -6.09
N ASP A 79 4.01 7.13 -5.59
CA ASP A 79 3.89 6.77 -4.18
C ASP A 79 5.23 6.25 -3.64
N ILE A 80 5.48 6.48 -2.34
CA ILE A 80 6.66 6.00 -1.64
C ILE A 80 6.24 4.90 -0.68
N THR A 81 6.84 3.72 -0.80
CA THR A 81 6.66 2.58 0.09
C THR A 81 7.94 2.32 0.90
N GLU A 82 7.83 2.25 2.22
CA GLU A 82 8.94 1.87 3.11
C GLU A 82 9.02 0.34 3.23
N PHE A 83 10.22 -0.20 3.05
CA PHE A 83 10.57 -1.59 3.33
C PHE A 83 11.59 -1.66 4.45
N ARG A 84 11.34 -2.53 5.43
CA ARG A 84 12.34 -2.88 6.44
C ARG A 84 13.04 -4.17 6.05
N LEU A 85 14.36 -4.09 5.89
CA LEU A 85 15.22 -5.22 5.57
C LEU A 85 15.49 -6.08 6.81
N ILE A 86 15.94 -7.33 6.58
CA ILE A 86 16.26 -8.29 7.64
C ILE A 86 17.35 -7.76 8.58
N ASN A 87 18.32 -7.01 8.04
CA ASN A 87 19.40 -6.37 8.82
C ASN A 87 18.94 -5.12 9.60
N GLY A 88 17.64 -4.79 9.60
CA GLY A 88 17.07 -3.67 10.32
C GLY A 88 17.09 -2.33 9.58
N MET A 89 17.78 -2.25 8.44
CA MET A 89 17.82 -1.04 7.60
C MET A 89 16.47 -0.78 6.95
N LYS A 90 16.19 0.50 6.68
CA LYS A 90 15.04 0.95 5.90
C LYS A 90 15.46 1.25 4.47
N VAL A 91 14.64 0.84 3.53
CA VAL A 91 14.75 1.20 2.12
C VAL A 91 13.40 1.75 1.68
N TYR A 92 13.41 2.89 1.02
CA TYR A 92 12.26 3.55 0.46
C TYR A 92 12.25 3.34 -1.04
N PHE A 93 11.10 2.90 -1.53
CA PHE A 93 10.85 2.65 -2.93
C PHE A 93 9.82 3.65 -3.43
N CYS A 94 10.17 4.41 -4.45
CA CYS A 94 9.24 5.31 -5.10
C CYS A 94 8.95 4.83 -6.52
N ALA A 95 7.68 4.64 -6.86
CA ALA A 95 7.26 4.24 -8.21
C ALA A 95 6.30 5.28 -8.82
N ALA A 96 6.51 5.57 -10.11
CA ALA A 96 5.64 6.37 -10.95
C ALA A 96 4.74 5.44 -11.78
N LEU A 97 3.43 5.59 -11.65
CA LEU A 97 2.41 4.77 -12.30
C LEU A 97 1.53 5.63 -13.20
N ASP A 98 1.29 5.17 -14.42
CA ASP A 98 0.21 5.68 -15.25
C ASP A 98 -1.14 5.15 -14.76
N ILE A 99 -2.01 6.04 -14.29
CA ILE A 99 -3.33 5.68 -13.76
C ILE A 99 -4.21 5.00 -14.83
N SER A 100 -4.05 5.39 -16.10
CA SER A 100 -4.92 4.93 -17.18
C SER A 100 -4.63 3.47 -17.58
N THR A 101 -3.35 3.11 -17.64
CA THR A 101 -2.89 1.78 -18.05
C THR A 101 -2.50 0.88 -16.88
N ARG A 102 -2.37 1.45 -15.66
CA ARG A 102 -1.79 0.80 -14.48
C ARG A 102 -0.37 0.28 -14.70
N ARG A 103 0.36 0.86 -15.66
CA ARG A 103 1.75 0.50 -15.93
C ARG A 103 2.68 1.36 -15.08
N VAL A 104 3.72 0.72 -14.56
CA VAL A 104 4.82 1.45 -13.91
C VAL A 104 5.75 2.00 -14.97
N LEU A 105 5.94 3.31 -14.93
CA LEU A 105 6.71 4.09 -15.88
C LEU A 105 8.16 4.24 -15.41
N GLY A 106 8.39 4.31 -14.11
CA GLY A 106 9.71 4.46 -13.52
C GLY A 106 9.69 4.17 -12.04
N TYR A 107 10.86 3.88 -11.48
CA TYR A 107 11.03 3.71 -10.04
C TYR A 107 12.45 4.06 -9.61
N SER A 108 12.60 4.38 -8.33
CA SER A 108 13.87 4.58 -7.64
C SER A 108 13.83 3.95 -6.24
N LEU A 109 15.01 3.63 -5.72
CA LEU A 109 15.23 3.10 -4.37
C LEU A 109 16.27 3.96 -3.67
N ASP A 110 16.03 4.30 -2.41
CA ASP A 110 17.01 4.97 -1.56
C ASP A 110 16.86 4.51 -0.10
N THR A 111 17.87 4.71 0.71
CA THR A 111 17.82 4.60 2.17
C THR A 111 17.22 5.85 2.84
N HIS A 112 16.99 6.94 2.11
CA HIS A 112 16.40 8.19 2.58
C HIS A 112 15.04 8.47 1.92
N GLN A 113 14.05 8.86 2.72
CA GLN A 113 12.75 9.32 2.21
C GLN A 113 12.79 10.84 2.02
N ASP A 114 13.31 11.29 0.89
CA ASP A 114 13.43 12.72 0.58
C ASP A 114 12.87 13.10 -0.79
N ALA A 115 12.97 14.38 -1.13
CA ALA A 115 12.51 14.89 -2.42
C ALA A 115 13.38 14.40 -3.59
N GLN A 116 14.63 14.00 -3.35
CA GLN A 116 15.53 13.53 -4.39
C GLN A 116 15.07 12.17 -4.92
N LEU A 117 14.67 11.26 -4.03
CA LEU A 117 14.06 9.98 -4.40
C LEU A 117 12.89 10.17 -5.39
N VAL A 118 12.02 11.15 -5.13
CA VAL A 118 10.86 11.45 -5.99
C VAL A 118 11.30 12.07 -7.32
N LYS A 119 12.24 13.02 -7.29
CA LYS A 119 12.79 13.64 -8.52
C LYS A 119 13.41 12.59 -9.43
N ASP A 120 14.19 11.67 -8.88
CA ASP A 120 14.84 10.60 -9.63
C ASP A 120 13.80 9.67 -10.25
N THR A 121 12.75 9.31 -9.51
CA THR A 121 11.64 8.50 -10.04
C THR A 121 10.94 9.20 -11.20
N ILE A 122 10.67 10.50 -11.08
CA ILE A 122 10.04 11.29 -12.14
C ILE A 122 10.95 11.33 -13.38
N GLN A 123 12.24 11.63 -13.21
CA GLN A 123 13.20 11.66 -14.31
C GLN A 123 13.28 10.31 -15.03
N ARG A 124 13.37 9.20 -14.29
CA ARG A 124 13.35 7.84 -14.85
C ARG A 124 12.05 7.52 -15.59
N SER A 125 10.91 8.00 -15.09
CA SER A 125 9.62 7.81 -15.75
C SER A 125 9.51 8.57 -17.06
N VAL A 126 10.04 9.80 -17.12
CA VAL A 126 10.05 10.64 -18.32
C VAL A 126 10.98 10.06 -19.38
N ALA A 127 12.16 9.57 -19.00
CA ALA A 127 13.10 8.96 -19.94
C ALA A 127 12.48 7.76 -20.70
N LYS A 128 11.66 6.93 -20.02
CA LYS A 128 10.98 5.80 -20.67
C LYS A 128 9.85 6.19 -21.62
N PHE A 129 9.32 7.40 -21.55
CA PHE A 129 8.36 7.89 -22.54
C PHE A 129 9.00 8.24 -23.89
N LEU A 130 10.34 8.37 -23.92
CA LEU A 130 11.09 8.71 -25.12
C LEU A 130 11.66 7.49 -25.86
N GLU A 131 11.56 6.28 -25.29
CA GLU A 131 11.93 5.03 -25.96
C GLU A 131 10.70 4.28 -26.48
N PRO A 132 10.78 3.61 -27.67
CA PRO A 132 9.74 2.68 -28.10
C PRO A 132 9.52 1.64 -27.01
N ILE A 133 8.26 1.41 -26.64
CA ILE A 133 7.86 0.53 -25.54
C ILE A 133 8.43 -0.88 -25.76
N TYR A 134 9.65 -1.12 -25.29
CA TYR A 134 10.23 -2.46 -25.21
C TYR A 134 9.58 -3.17 -24.03
N ASN A 135 8.79 -4.19 -24.38
CA ASN A 135 8.25 -5.30 -23.56
C ASN A 135 8.57 -5.33 -22.06
N LEU A 136 8.06 -4.37 -21.30
CA LEU A 136 7.58 -4.64 -19.94
C LEU A 136 6.14 -5.10 -20.07
N GLU A 137 5.99 -6.38 -20.43
CA GLU A 137 4.73 -7.10 -20.43
C GLU A 137 3.95 -6.81 -19.15
N LYS A 138 2.64 -6.61 -19.32
CA LYS A 138 1.58 -6.43 -18.31
C LYS A 138 1.92 -6.98 -16.91
N ARG A 139 2.69 -6.25 -16.09
CA ARG A 139 2.83 -6.55 -14.66
C ARG A 139 1.74 -5.80 -13.90
N HIS A 140 0.76 -6.53 -13.38
CA HIS A 140 -0.28 -6.01 -12.50
C HIS A 140 0.33 -5.50 -11.18
N GLU A 141 -0.22 -4.39 -10.65
CA GLU A 141 0.27 -3.69 -9.45
C GLU A 141 0.50 -4.61 -8.23
N GLU A 142 -0.27 -5.69 -8.09
CA GLU A 142 -0.34 -6.49 -6.87
C GLU A 142 1.01 -7.12 -6.45
N ASN A 143 1.92 -7.39 -7.39
CA ASN A 143 3.21 -8.05 -7.10
C ASN A 143 4.46 -7.28 -7.53
N TYR A 144 4.30 -6.11 -8.18
CA TYR A 144 5.42 -5.41 -8.81
C TYR A 144 6.53 -5.00 -7.83
N GLN A 145 6.13 -4.52 -6.64
CA GLN A 145 7.07 -4.15 -5.58
C GLN A 145 7.91 -5.36 -5.11
N TRP A 146 7.31 -6.56 -5.08
CA TRP A 146 8.01 -7.78 -4.68
C TRP A 146 9.04 -8.22 -5.72
N ASP A 147 8.71 -8.09 -7.00
CA ASP A 147 9.62 -8.48 -8.08
C ASP A 147 10.83 -7.55 -8.14
N ILE A 148 10.65 -6.25 -7.96
CA ILE A 148 11.77 -5.29 -7.88
C ILE A 148 12.69 -5.59 -6.70
N LEU A 149 12.12 -5.87 -5.52
CA LEU A 149 12.95 -6.21 -4.36
C LEU A 149 13.78 -7.46 -4.64
N LYS A 150 13.22 -8.47 -5.32
CA LYS A 150 13.98 -9.67 -5.74
C LYS A 150 15.07 -9.34 -6.77
N GLU A 151 14.73 -8.57 -7.81
CA GLU A 151 15.67 -8.13 -8.86
C GLU A 151 16.86 -7.36 -8.25
N ASN A 152 16.61 -6.57 -7.19
CA ASN A 152 17.64 -5.81 -6.47
C ASN A 152 18.27 -6.59 -5.29
N SER A 153 18.02 -7.90 -5.18
CA SER A 153 18.55 -8.77 -4.12
C SER A 153 18.21 -8.32 -2.68
N LEU A 154 17.12 -7.56 -2.52
CA LEU A 154 16.64 -7.05 -1.24
C LEU A 154 15.67 -8.03 -0.58
N LYS A 155 15.99 -8.44 0.65
CA LYS A 155 15.14 -9.32 1.47
C LYS A 155 14.45 -8.51 2.57
N LYS A 156 13.12 -8.42 2.50
CA LYS A 156 12.28 -7.75 3.51
C LYS A 156 11.95 -8.66 4.69
N THR A 157 11.75 -8.05 5.85
CA THR A 157 11.16 -8.73 7.00
C THR A 157 9.63 -8.72 6.86
N LEU A 158 8.98 -9.86 7.11
CA LEU A 158 7.52 -9.95 7.15
C LEU A 158 7.01 -9.28 8.43
N PHE A 159 6.63 -8.01 8.35
CA PHE A 159 5.86 -7.36 9.42
C PHE A 159 4.47 -7.00 8.89
N TRP A 160 3.44 -7.62 9.47
CA TRP A 160 2.01 -7.33 9.30
C TRP A 160 1.38 -7.03 10.67
#